data_AF-A0A6P3YUR1-F1
#
_entry.id   AF-A0A6P3YUR1-F1
#
_cell.length_a   1.000
_cell.length_b   1.000
_cell.length_c   1.000
_cell.angle_alpha   90.00
_cell.angle_beta   90.00
_cell.angle_gamma   90.00
#
_symmetry.space_group_name_H-M   'P 1'
#
loop_
_entity.id
_entity.type
_entity.pdbx_description
1 polymer ?
#
loop_
_entity_poly.entity_id
_entity_poly.type
_entity_poly.pdbx_seq_one_letter_code
_entity_poly.pdbx_strand_id
1 'polypeptide(L)'
;MEDEYVEEMVRRLENLSRGKEEASEIVRRSLGGLEVVHAQKGLLRCKFLIPNDVSDPDGNWHVGAIASLMDTLGVSAAYTSTGSS
;
A
#
# COMPACT_ATOMS: atom_id res chain seq x y z
N MET A 1 -11.53 8.50 16.85
CA MET A 1 -10.65 7.37 17.22
C MET A 1 -10.65 6.31 16.12
N GLU A 2 -11.73 5.56 15.86
CA GLU A 2 -11.69 4.54 14.78
C GLU A 2 -11.52 5.15 13.38
N ASP A 3 -12.29 6.19 13.07
CA ASP A 3 -12.19 6.92 11.80
C ASP A 3 -10.84 7.64 11.64
N GLU A 4 -10.20 8.01 12.75
CA GLU A 4 -8.91 8.70 12.76
C GLU A 4 -7.78 7.79 12.27
N TYR A 5 -7.73 6.54 12.75
CA TYR A 5 -6.74 5.55 12.28
C TYR A 5 -6.96 5.19 10.80
N VAL A 6 -8.21 5.14 10.35
CA VAL A 6 -8.54 4.90 8.95
C VAL A 6 -8.06 6.07 8.09
N GLU A 7 -8.40 7.31 8.46
CA GLU A 7 -7.99 8.52 7.74
C GLU A 7 -6.46 8.69 7.68
N GLU A 8 -5.77 8.45 8.80
CA GLU A 8 -4.31 8.48 8.87
C GLU A 8 -3.69 7.45 7.93
N MET A 9 -4.17 6.21 7.98
CA MET A 9 -3.62 5.14 7.16
C MET A 9 -3.87 5.36 5.67
N VAL A 10 -5.06 5.85 5.30
CA VAL A 10 -5.37 6.22 3.91
C VAL A 10 -4.41 7.29 3.42
N ARG A 11 -4.22 8.37 4.19
CA ARG A 11 -3.28 9.45 3.85
C ARG A 11 -1.86 8.92 3.65
N ARG A 12 -1.40 8.01 4.51
CA ARG A 12 -0.08 7.42 4.41
C ARG A 12 0.08 6.51 3.20
N LEU A 13 -0.92 5.68 2.86
CA LEU A 13 -0.91 4.87 1.63
C LEU A 13 -0.90 5.74 0.37
N GLU A 14 -1.64 6.84 0.34
CA GLU A 14 -1.59 7.81 -0.76
C GLU A 14 -0.24 8.51 -0.88
N ASN A 15 0.41 8.82 0.24
CA ASN A 15 1.76 9.39 0.24
C ASN A 15 2.78 8.38 -0.26
N LEU A 16 2.70 7.12 0.18
CA LEU A 16 3.55 6.03 -0.30
C LEU A 16 3.38 5.84 -1.82
N SER A 17 2.15 5.78 -2.33
CA SER A 17 1.91 5.60 -3.76
C SER A 17 2.41 6.77 -4.61
N ARG A 18 2.44 7.98 -4.04
CA ARG A 18 3.00 9.18 -4.69
C ARG A 18 4.50 9.38 -4.43
N GLY A 19 5.16 8.47 -3.72
CA GLY A 19 6.57 8.58 -3.35
C GLY A 19 6.90 9.76 -2.43
N LYS A 20 5.91 10.22 -1.64
CA LYS A 20 5.99 11.33 -0.68
C LYS A 20 6.24 10.86 0.77
N GLU A 21 6.12 9.56 1.01
CA GLU A 21 6.46 8.94 2.29
C GLU A 21 7.89 8.37 2.23
N GLU A 22 8.65 8.53 3.30
CA GLU A 22 9.97 7.90 3.41
C GLU A 22 9.80 6.38 3.55
N ALA A 23 10.36 5.63 2.61
CA ALA A 23 10.33 4.19 2.60
C ALA A 23 11.49 3.64 1.77
N SER A 24 11.81 2.35 1.97
CA SER A 24 12.80 1.67 1.15
C SER A 24 12.42 1.70 -0.33
N GLU A 25 13.42 1.63 -1.21
CA GLU A 25 13.20 1.70 -2.65
C GLU A 25 12.23 0.63 -3.15
N ILE A 26 12.34 -0.60 -2.62
CA ILE A 26 11.43 -1.69 -2.97
C ILE A 26 9.98 -1.36 -2.61
N VAL A 27 9.72 -0.78 -1.43
CA VAL A 27 8.37 -0.38 -1.03
C VAL A 27 7.87 0.75 -1.92
N ARG A 28 8.67 1.79 -2.15
CA ARG A 28 8.29 2.94 -2.99
C ARG A 28 7.88 2.52 -4.39
N ARG A 29 8.67 1.67 -5.04
CA ARG A 29 8.35 1.16 -6.39
C ARG A 29 7.13 0.25 -6.38
N SER A 30 7.01 -0.61 -5.36
CA SER A 30 5.89 -1.56 -5.24
C SER A 30 4.53 -0.90 -5.03
N LEU A 31 4.49 0.31 -4.46
CA LEU A 31 3.23 1.03 -4.17
C LEU A 31 2.85 2.07 -5.23
N GLY A 32 3.68 2.34 -6.23
CA GLY A 32 3.52 3.48 -7.17
C GLY A 32 2.21 3.50 -7.99
N GLY A 33 1.49 2.39 -8.09
CA GLY A 33 0.20 2.28 -8.78
C GLY A 33 -0.99 1.98 -7.86
N LEU A 34 -0.81 2.14 -6.55
CA LEU A 34 -1.83 1.86 -5.54
C LEU A 34 -2.84 3.01 -5.40
N GLU A 35 -4.12 2.66 -5.44
CA GLU A 35 -5.25 3.54 -5.18
C GLU A 35 -6.15 2.90 -4.12
N VAL A 36 -6.44 3.59 -3.03
CA VAL A 36 -7.42 3.14 -2.03
C VAL A 36 -8.82 3.48 -2.54
N VAL A 37 -9.65 2.45 -2.78
CA VAL A 37 -11.02 2.64 -3.30
C VAL A 37 -12.08 2.55 -2.21
N HIS A 38 -11.77 1.89 -1.09
CA HIS A 38 -12.61 1.85 0.10
C HIS A 38 -11.73 1.56 1.32
N ALA A 39 -12.01 2.23 2.44
CA ALA A 39 -11.33 2.00 3.70
C ALA A 39 -12.32 2.06 4.86
N GLN A 40 -12.21 1.09 5.75
CA GLN A 40 -12.92 1.05 7.03
C GLN A 40 -12.08 0.25 8.03
N LYS A 41 -12.50 0.22 9.29
CA LYS A 41 -11.84 -0.56 10.34
C LYS A 41 -11.62 -2.03 9.90
N GLY A 42 -10.37 -2.45 9.83
CA GLY A 42 -9.97 -3.82 9.48
C GLY A 42 -10.17 -4.22 8.02
N LEU A 43 -10.56 -3.29 7.14
CA LEU A 43 -10.74 -3.59 5.72
C LEU A 43 -10.24 -2.44 4.84
N LEU A 44 -9.30 -2.78 3.97
CA LEU A 44 -8.84 -1.93 2.88
C LEU A 44 -9.17 -2.61 1.55
N ARG A 45 -9.87 -1.89 0.67
CA ARG A 45 -10.04 -2.28 -0.72
C ARG A 45 -9.23 -1.32 -1.56
N CYS A 46 -8.35 -1.86 -2.38
CA CYS A 46 -7.47 -1.09 -3.25
C CYS A 46 -7.61 -1.53 -4.70
N LYS A 47 -7.35 -0.60 -5.61
CA LYS A 47 -7.01 -0.90 -7.00
C LYS A 47 -5.50 -0.74 -7.14
N PHE A 48 -4.89 -1.64 -7.91
CA PHE A 48 -3.47 -1.59 -8.17
C PHE A 48 -3.21 -1.72 -9.66
N LEU A 49 -2.56 -0.72 -10.24
CA LEU A 49 -1.99 -0.79 -11.58
C LEU A 49 -0.52 -1.18 -11.42
N ILE A 50 -0.14 -2.36 -11.93
CA ILE A 50 1.24 -2.84 -11.81
C ILE A 50 2.18 -1.91 -12.58
N PRO A 51 3.14 -1.23 -11.91
CA PRO A 51 4.11 -0.38 -12.60
C PRO A 51 5.10 -1.18 -13.45
N ASN A 52 5.58 -0.58 -14.54
CA ASN A 52 6.57 -1.21 -15.43
C ASN A 52 7.91 -1.48 -14.72
N ASP A 53 8.28 -0.65 -13.74
CA ASP A 53 9.56 -0.75 -13.01
C ASP A 53 9.57 -1.84 -11.94
N VAL A 54 8.44 -2.54 -11.74
CA VAL A 54 8.34 -3.74 -10.89
C VAL A 54 7.93 -4.98 -11.67
N SER A 55 7.94 -4.93 -13.00
CA SER A 55 7.63 -6.06 -13.86
C SER A 55 8.86 -6.45 -14.70
N ASP A 56 8.98 -7.74 -15.02
CA ASP A 56 9.97 -8.22 -15.98
C ASP A 56 9.57 -7.85 -17.43
N PRO A 57 10.46 -8.08 -18.42
CA PRO A 57 10.16 -7.76 -19.82
C PRO A 57 8.94 -8.50 -20.41
N ASP A 58 8.54 -9.62 -19.82
CA ASP A 58 7.36 -10.40 -20.21
C ASP A 58 6.08 -9.90 -19.52
N GLY A 59 6.20 -8.90 -18.64
CA GLY A 59 5.10 -8.31 -17.89
C GLY A 59 4.76 -9.08 -16.60
N ASN A 60 5.59 -10.02 -16.17
CA ASN A 60 5.37 -10.70 -14.90
C ASN A 60 5.83 -9.79 -13.75
N TRP A 61 5.00 -9.70 -12.73
CA TRP A 61 5.33 -8.95 -11.53
C TRP A 61 6.49 -9.60 -10.77
N HIS A 62 7.49 -8.81 -10.41
CA HIS A 62 8.57 -9.27 -9.54
C HIS A 62 8.03 -9.71 -8.17
N VAL A 63 8.44 -10.92 -7.75
CA VAL A 63 7.99 -11.55 -6.50
C VAL A 63 8.25 -10.67 -5.28
N GLY A 64 9.40 -9.97 -5.25
CA GLY A 64 9.71 -9.04 -4.17
C GLY A 64 8.74 -7.87 -4.09
N ALA A 65 8.29 -7.37 -5.24
CA ALA A 65 7.40 -6.21 -5.29
C ALA A 65 5.96 -6.57 -4.88
N ILE A 66 5.44 -7.72 -5.33
CA ILE A 66 4.13 -8.21 -4.84
C ILE A 66 4.15 -8.51 -3.35
N ALA A 67 5.24 -9.12 -2.85
CA ALA A 67 5.39 -9.38 -1.43
C ALA A 67 5.40 -8.08 -0.62
N SER A 68 6.17 -7.07 -1.03
CA SER A 68 6.22 -5.76 -0.35
C SER A 68 4.88 -5.02 -0.39
N LEU A 69 4.15 -5.06 -1.51
CA LEU A 69 2.81 -4.45 -1.56
C LEU A 69 1.86 -5.14 -0.56
N MET A 70 1.81 -6.46 -0.58
CA MET A 70 0.89 -7.23 0.26
C MET A 70 1.24 -7.11 1.75
N ASP A 71 2.53 -7.09 2.11
CA ASP A 71 2.99 -6.85 3.47
C ASP A 71 2.54 -5.47 3.98
N THR A 72 2.74 -4.43 3.16
CA THR A 72 2.30 -3.07 3.49
C THR A 72 0.79 -3.00 3.68
N LEU A 73 0.00 -3.57 2.77
CA LEU A 73 -1.46 -3.58 2.89
C LEU A 73 -1.96 -4.40 4.08
N GLY A 74 -1.28 -5.50 4.41
CA GLY A 74 -1.59 -6.33 5.59
C GLY A 74 -1.40 -5.56 6.89
N VAL A 75 -0.23 -4.91 7.05
CA VAL A 75 0.05 -4.05 8.20
C VAL A 75 -0.94 -2.88 8.26
N SER A 76 -1.25 -2.25 7.11
CA SER A 76 -2.22 -1.16 7.07
C SER A 76 -3.62 -1.58 7.50
N ALA A 77 -4.11 -2.73 7.05
CA ALA A 77 -5.42 -3.23 7.47
C ALA A 77 -5.45 -3.62 8.96
N ALA A 78 -4.35 -4.19 9.47
CA ALA A 78 -4.22 -4.47 10.89
C ALA A 78 -4.23 -3.18 11.73
N TYR A 79 -3.50 -2.16 11.29
CA TYR A 79 -3.45 -0.84 11.93
C TYR A 79 -4.84 -0.20 12.00
N THR A 80 -5.61 -0.21 10.90
CA THR A 80 -6.98 0.34 10.95
C THR A 80 -7.90 -0.45 11.89
N SER A 81 -7.59 -1.72 12.20
CA SER A 81 -8.36 -2.54 13.13
C SER A 81 -7.99 -2.30 14.60
N THR A 82 -6.71 -2.11 14.92
CA THR A 82 -6.18 -2.12 16.29
C THR A 82 -5.65 -0.77 16.78
N GLY A 83 -5.41 0.19 15.88
CA GLY A 83 -4.76 1.47 16.19
C GLY A 83 -3.30 1.33 16.61
N SER A 84 -2.69 0.16 16.43
CA SER A 84 -1.32 -0.15 16.85
C SER A 84 -0.51 -0.59 15.63
N SER A 85 0.55 0.15 15.30
CA SER A 85 1.57 -0.21 14.30
C SER A 85 2.91 -0.43 14.97
#